data_AF-A0A1A3T9H1-F1
#
_entry.id   AF-A0A1A3T9H1-F1
#
_cell.length_a   1.000
_cell.length_b   1.000
_cell.length_c   1.000
_cell.angle_alpha   90.00
_cell.angle_beta   90.00
_cell.angle_gamma   90.00
#
_symmetry.space_group_name_H-M   'P 1'
#
loop_
_entity.id
_entity.type
_entity.pdbx_description
1 polymer ?
#
loop_
_entity_poly.entity_id
_entity_poly.type
_entity_poly.pdbx_seq_one_letter_code
_entity_poly.pdbx_strand_id
1 'polypeptide(L)'
;MIDTVLAEVDWIARRETYRRRVERFLAPHLQRAHAGEAHSVWDFRFRHYSLRPRQLRVWHPGFGTLLDGGDSAAARRYLGRTGYGAHPAGVTVTAEYLRARVDTMRFIADVAVG
;
A
#
# COMPACT_ATOMS: atom_id res chain seq x y z
N MET A 1 -0.30 16.25 8.83
CA MET A 1 -1.67 16.77 8.91
C MET A 1 -2.59 15.63 8.54
N ILE A 2 -3.76 15.53 9.17
CA ILE A 2 -4.82 14.60 8.73
C ILE A 2 -5.82 15.46 7.98
N ASP A 3 -5.99 15.16 6.70
CA ASP A 3 -6.82 15.94 5.78
C ASP A 3 -8.09 15.16 5.41
N THR A 4 -8.09 13.84 5.62
CA THR A 4 -9.22 12.96 5.33
C THR A 4 -9.35 11.91 6.42
N VAL A 5 -10.58 11.68 6.89
CA VAL A 5 -10.92 10.57 7.78
C VAL A 5 -11.80 9.60 6.99
N LEU A 6 -11.42 8.32 6.98
CA LEU A 6 -12.27 7.28 6.41
C LEU A 6 -12.90 6.47 7.55
N ALA A 7 -14.22 6.38 7.53
CA ALA A 7 -14.96 5.53 8.44
C ALA A 7 -14.55 4.06 8.26
N GLU A 8 -14.65 3.27 9.34
CA GLU A 8 -14.17 1.90 9.34
C GLU A 8 -14.74 1.05 8.19
N VAL A 9 -16.06 1.11 8.03
CA VAL A 9 -16.77 0.36 7.00
C VAL A 9 -16.28 0.72 5.58
N ASP A 10 -16.02 2.00 5.34
CA ASP A 10 -15.64 2.51 4.02
C ASP A 10 -14.23 2.09 3.64
N TRP A 11 -13.28 2.27 4.55
CA TRP A 11 -11.89 1.92 4.24
C TRP A 11 -11.71 0.41 4.14
N ILE A 12 -12.45 -0.39 4.91
CA ILE A 12 -12.47 -1.85 4.76
C ILE A 12 -13.02 -2.23 3.38
N ALA A 13 -14.14 -1.64 2.94
CA ALA A 13 -14.71 -1.91 1.62
C ALA A 13 -13.73 -1.55 0.48
N ARG A 14 -13.03 -0.42 0.60
CA ARG A 14 -11.98 0.00 -0.34
C ARG A 14 -10.81 -0.99 -0.35
N ARG A 15 -10.33 -1.40 0.82
CA ARG A 15 -9.27 -2.41 0.97
C ARG A 15 -9.65 -3.72 0.28
N GLU A 16 -10.86 -4.22 0.50
CA GLU A 16 -11.32 -5.48 -0.09
C GLU A 16 -11.48 -5.38 -1.61
N THR A 17 -11.96 -4.24 -2.10
CA THR A 17 -12.04 -3.96 -3.54
C THR A 17 -10.65 -3.94 -4.18
N TYR A 18 -9.69 -3.28 -3.55
CA TYR A 18 -8.30 -3.25 -3.98
C TYR A 18 -7.70 -4.66 -3.98
N ARG A 19 -7.91 -5.44 -2.91
CA ARG A 19 -7.44 -6.83 -2.79
C ARG A 19 -7.91 -7.67 -3.99
N ARG A 20 -9.20 -7.62 -4.33
CA ARG A 20 -9.74 -8.36 -5.49
C ARG A 20 -9.06 -7.98 -6.81
N ARG A 21 -8.82 -6.68 -7.03
CA ARG A 21 -8.12 -6.19 -8.23
C ARG A 21 -6.69 -6.71 -8.29
N VAL A 22 -5.96 -6.65 -7.18
CA VAL A 22 -4.58 -7.13 -7.08
C VAL A 22 -4.49 -8.64 -7.26
N GLU A 23 -5.38 -9.43 -6.66
CA GLU A 23 -5.37 -10.89 -6.87
C GLU A 23 -5.65 -11.24 -8.34
N ARG A 24 -6.60 -10.57 -9.00
CA ARG A 24 -6.83 -10.77 -10.44
C ARG A 24 -5.60 -10.43 -11.28
N PHE A 25 -4.88 -9.37 -10.93
CA PHE A 25 -3.64 -8.99 -11.59
C PHE A 25 -2.52 -10.01 -11.37
N LEU A 26 -2.38 -10.53 -10.15
CA LEU A 26 -1.31 -11.46 -9.77
C LEU A 26 -1.58 -12.90 -10.23
N ALA A 27 -2.84 -13.31 -10.39
CA ALA A 27 -3.21 -14.71 -10.62
C ALA A 27 -2.46 -15.36 -11.81
N PRO A 28 -2.36 -14.76 -13.01
CA PRO A 28 -1.64 -15.38 -14.12
C PRO A 28 -0.15 -15.57 -13.83
N HIS A 29 0.48 -14.62 -13.11
CA HIS A 29 1.89 -14.74 -12.73
C HIS A 29 2.11 -15.85 -11.71
N LEU A 30 1.25 -15.95 -10.70
CA LEU A 30 1.34 -16.99 -9.68
C LEU A 30 1.10 -18.39 -10.25
N GLN A 31 0.16 -18.53 -11.20
CA GLN A 31 -0.08 -19.78 -11.92
C GLN A 31 1.16 -20.25 -12.68
N ARG A 32 1.78 -19.37 -13.47
CA ARG A 32 3.03 -19.68 -14.19
C ARG A 32 4.18 -20.03 -13.25
N ALA A 33 4.34 -19.25 -12.18
CA ALA A 33 5.37 -19.52 -11.18
C ALA A 33 5.20 -20.89 -10.52
N HIS A 34 3.96 -21.31 -10.24
CA HIS A 34 3.65 -22.65 -9.73
C HIS A 34 3.91 -23.76 -10.75
N ALA A 35 3.66 -23.50 -12.04
CA ALA A 35 3.89 -24.44 -13.13
C ALA A 35 5.35 -24.50 -13.63
N GLY A 36 6.23 -23.61 -13.12
CA GLY A 36 7.62 -23.49 -13.60
C GLY A 36 7.74 -22.86 -15.00
N GLU A 37 6.72 -22.14 -15.46
CA GLU A 37 6.68 -21.54 -16.78
C GLU A 37 7.31 -20.15 -16.79
N ALA A 38 8.36 -19.96 -17.60
CA ALA A 38 8.99 -18.66 -17.80
C ALA A 38 8.10 -17.72 -18.63
N HIS A 39 8.11 -16.42 -18.33
CA HIS A 39 7.41 -15.43 -19.14
C HIS A 39 8.18 -14.11 -19.16
N SER A 40 8.84 -13.83 -20.29
CA SER A 40 9.74 -12.68 -20.46
C SER A 40 9.20 -11.34 -19.94
N VAL A 41 7.98 -10.95 -20.30
CA VAL A 41 7.37 -9.67 -19.86
C VAL A 41 7.15 -9.62 -18.34
N TRP A 42 6.60 -10.69 -17.76
CA TRP A 42 6.30 -10.74 -16.34
C TRP A 42 7.57 -10.84 -15.50
N ASP A 43 8.48 -11.72 -15.92
CA ASP A 43 9.77 -11.90 -15.29
C ASP A 43 10.58 -10.61 -15.32
N PHE A 44 10.55 -9.88 -16.44
CA PHE A 44 11.12 -8.55 -16.52
C PHE A 44 10.46 -7.58 -15.55
N ARG A 45 9.12 -7.50 -15.50
CA ARG A 45 8.42 -6.56 -14.62
C ARG A 45 8.70 -6.81 -13.13
N PHE A 46 8.75 -8.08 -12.72
CA PHE A 46 9.04 -8.48 -11.35
C PHE A 46 10.52 -8.32 -10.96
N ARG A 47 11.45 -8.50 -11.90
CA ARG A 47 12.89 -8.28 -11.67
C ARG A 47 13.28 -6.82 -11.76
N HIS A 48 12.86 -6.11 -12.81
CA HIS A 48 13.28 -4.73 -13.10
C HIS A 48 12.63 -3.71 -12.17
N TYR A 49 11.34 -3.85 -11.86
CA TYR A 49 10.63 -2.95 -10.93
C TYR A 49 10.58 -3.48 -9.50
N SER A 50 11.19 -4.64 -9.22
CA SER A 50 11.18 -5.28 -7.90
C SER A 50 9.78 -5.37 -7.28
N LEU A 51 8.72 -5.51 -8.10
CA LEU A 51 7.33 -5.50 -7.64
C LEU A 51 7.05 -6.72 -6.78
N ARG A 52 7.01 -6.61 -5.45
CA ARG A 52 6.77 -7.81 -4.63
C ARG A 52 5.27 -8.07 -4.49
N PRO A 53 4.73 -9.26 -4.85
CA PRO A 53 3.31 -9.57 -4.68
C PRO A 53 2.79 -9.31 -3.26
N ARG A 54 3.61 -9.62 -2.24
CA ARG A 54 3.28 -9.35 -0.83
C ARG A 54 3.08 -7.86 -0.54
N GLN A 55 3.86 -6.97 -1.18
CA GLN A 55 3.71 -5.53 -1.03
C GLN A 55 2.50 -5.02 -1.81
N LEU A 56 2.27 -5.52 -3.03
CA LEU A 56 1.12 -5.15 -3.85
C LEU A 56 -0.22 -5.46 -3.17
N ARG A 57 -0.31 -6.51 -2.35
CA ARG A 57 -1.53 -6.87 -1.60
C ARG A 57 -1.91 -5.90 -0.49
N VAL A 58 -1.02 -4.99 -0.12
CA VAL A 58 -1.29 -4.00 0.92
C VAL A 58 -1.96 -2.79 0.27
N TRP A 59 -3.19 -2.52 0.67
CA TRP A 59 -3.85 -1.27 0.30
C TRP A 59 -3.34 -0.14 1.20
N HIS A 60 -3.04 1.01 0.60
CA HIS A 60 -2.64 2.23 1.31
C HIS A 60 -3.64 3.35 0.99
N PRO A 61 -4.17 4.08 2.00
CA PRO A 61 -5.16 5.12 1.80
C PRO A 61 -4.55 6.47 1.33
N GLY A 62 -3.23 6.52 1.14
CA GLY A 62 -2.49 7.76 0.90
C GLY A 62 -2.03 8.45 2.19
N PHE A 63 -1.17 9.45 2.05
CA PHE A 63 -0.78 10.32 3.16
C PHE A 63 -1.91 11.28 3.52
N GLY A 64 -1.95 11.71 4.78
CA GLY A 64 -3.00 12.60 5.27
C GLY A 64 -4.34 11.90 5.54
N THR A 65 -4.46 10.60 5.27
CA THR A 65 -5.68 9.84 5.52
C THR A 65 -5.62 9.06 6.82
N LEU A 66 -6.58 9.29 7.71
CA LEU A 66 -6.81 8.52 8.91
C LEU A 66 -7.81 7.39 8.66
N LEU A 67 -7.47 6.19 9.12
CA LEU A 67 -8.34 5.03 9.19
C LEU A 67 -8.99 5.00 10.58
N ASP A 68 -10.30 5.25 10.63
CA ASP A 68 -11.08 5.20 11.88
C ASP A 68 -11.22 3.75 12.39
N GLY A 69 -11.68 3.58 13.63
CA GLY A 69 -11.83 2.30 14.30
C GLY A 69 -10.52 1.79 14.90
N GLY A 70 -9.77 2.64 15.61
CA GLY A 70 -8.42 2.31 16.14
C GLY A 70 -8.34 1.03 16.97
N ASP A 71 -9.43 0.64 17.63
CA ASP A 71 -9.54 -0.60 18.40
C ASP A 71 -9.90 -1.84 17.59
N SER A 72 -10.29 -1.66 16.33
CA SER A 72 -10.67 -2.77 15.49
C SER A 72 -9.49 -3.64 15.12
N ALA A 73 -9.74 -4.94 14.97
CA ALA A 73 -8.71 -5.89 14.53
C ALA A 73 -8.12 -5.49 13.17
N ALA A 74 -8.91 -4.84 12.32
CA ALA A 74 -8.48 -4.38 11.01
C ALA A 74 -7.51 -3.21 11.12
N ALA A 75 -7.78 -2.22 11.99
CA ALA A 75 -6.89 -1.10 12.25
C ALA A 75 -5.59 -1.53 12.95
N ARG A 76 -5.68 -2.43 13.95
CA ARG A 76 -4.51 -3.00 14.64
C ARG A 76 -3.53 -3.71 13.69
N ARG A 77 -4.02 -4.34 12.63
CA ARG A 77 -3.17 -4.92 11.57
C ARG A 77 -2.37 -3.88 10.80
N TYR A 78 -2.85 -2.64 10.71
CA TYR A 78 -2.09 -1.54 10.10
C TYR A 78 -0.99 -1.03 11.01
N LEU A 79 -1.18 -1.03 12.33
CA LEU A 79 -0.11 -0.66 13.29
C LEU A 79 1.13 -1.55 13.18
N GLY A 80 0.99 -2.81 12.78
CA GLY A 80 2.11 -3.72 12.51
C GLY A 80 2.84 -3.46 11.19
N ARG A 81 2.44 -2.46 10.39
CA ARG A 81 3.03 -2.16 9.08
C ARG A 81 3.95 -0.96 9.18
N THR A 82 5.11 -1.05 8.54
CA THR A 82 6.06 0.05 8.44
C THR A 82 5.38 1.33 7.94
N GLY A 83 5.60 2.41 8.69
CA GLY A 83 5.11 3.74 8.37
C GLY A 83 3.74 4.08 8.94
N TYR A 84 3.02 3.14 9.54
CA TYR A 84 1.76 3.41 10.24
C TYR A 84 1.99 3.58 11.74
N GLY A 85 1.15 4.40 12.37
CA GLY A 85 1.16 4.62 13.81
C GLY A 85 -0.23 4.98 14.32
N ALA A 86 -0.38 4.90 15.63
CA ALA A 86 -1.63 5.25 16.30
C ALA A 86 -1.87 6.76 16.27
N HIS A 87 -3.14 7.13 16.20
CA HIS A 87 -3.66 8.48 16.35
C HIS A 87 -4.82 8.42 17.36
N PRO A 88 -5.10 9.48 18.14
CA PRO A 88 -6.22 9.45 19.09
C PRO A 88 -7.58 9.05 18.48
N ALA A 89 -7.76 9.31 17.18
CA ALA A 89 -8.97 8.99 16.43
C ALA A 89 -8.83 7.74 15.51
N GLY A 90 -7.72 7.00 15.54
CA GLY A 90 -7.56 5.83 14.66
C GLY A 90 -6.11 5.49 14.31
N VAL A 91 -5.87 5.09 13.06
CA VAL A 91 -4.54 4.70 12.55
C VAL A 91 -4.21 5.49 11.29
N THR A 92 -2.99 5.99 11.19
CA THR A 92 -2.55 6.82 10.05
C THR A 92 -1.09 6.53 9.69
N VAL A 93 -0.68 6.95 8.50
CA VAL A 93 0.74 7.03 8.17
C VAL A 93 1.39 8.13 9.02
N THR A 94 2.51 7.82 9.67
CA THR A 94 3.16 8.74 10.61
C THR A 94 3.85 9.89 9.88
N ALA A 95 3.88 11.06 10.53
CA ALA A 95 4.63 12.21 10.02
C ALA A 95 6.13 11.93 9.95
N GLU A 96 6.66 11.11 10.86
CA GLU A 96 8.06 10.66 10.83
C GLU A 96 8.37 9.86 9.56
N TYR A 97 7.52 8.89 9.23
CA TYR A 97 7.68 8.09 8.03
C TYR A 97 7.56 8.93 6.76
N LEU A 98 6.64 9.89 6.73
CA LEU A 98 6.54 10.86 5.64
C LEU A 98 7.85 11.64 5.50
N ARG A 99 8.36 12.25 6.58
CA ARG A 99 9.60 13.06 6.57
C ARG A 99 10.81 12.27 6.05
N ALA A 100 10.97 11.02 6.49
CA ALA A 100 12.03 10.14 5.99
C ALA A 100 11.92 9.82 4.49
N ARG A 101 10.78 10.13 3.86
CA ARG A 101 10.52 9.94 2.43
C ARG A 101 10.38 11.25 1.66
N VAL A 102 10.36 12.41 2.33
CA VAL A 102 10.22 13.73 1.69
C VAL A 102 11.38 13.99 0.73
N ASP A 103 12.61 13.60 1.06
CA ASP A 103 13.74 13.81 0.16
C ASP A 103 13.64 12.95 -1.12
N THR A 104 13.11 11.73 -1.01
CA THR A 104 12.79 10.90 -2.17
C THR A 104 11.64 11.49 -3.00
N MET A 105 10.64 12.08 -2.36
CA MET A 105 9.50 12.71 -3.06
C MET A 105 9.88 14.03 -3.73
N ARG A 106 10.73 14.84 -3.08
CA ARG A 106 11.28 16.07 -3.66
C ARG A 106 12.12 15.75 -4.90
N PHE A 107 12.94 14.72 -4.84
CA PHE A 107 13.70 14.25 -6.00
C PHE A 107 12.79 13.84 -7.18
N ILE A 108 11.68 13.13 -6.91
CA ILE A 108 10.72 12.76 -7.96
C ILE A 108 9.98 13.99 -8.51
N ALA A 109 9.64 14.97 -7.67
CA ALA A 109 8.98 16.20 -8.08
C ALA A 109 9.90 17.08 -8.94
N ASP A 110 11.19 17.19 -8.60
CA ASP A 110 12.18 17.94 -9.39
C ASP A 110 12.41 17.32 -10.77
N VAL A 111 12.40 15.99 -10.88
CA VAL A 111 12.55 15.29 -12.17
C VAL A 111 11.29 15.38 -13.05
N ALA A 112 10.11 15.60 -12.46
CA ALA A 112 8.85 15.70 -13.20
C ALA A 112 8.54 17.12 -13.73
N VAL A 113 9.30 18.13 -13.33
CA VAL A 113 9.13 19.54 -13.74
C VAL A 113 10.39 20.09 -14.46
N GLY A 114 11.33 19.22 -14.84
CA GLY A 114 12.51 19.55 -15.63
C GLY A 114 12.35 19.28 -17.11
#